data_AF-A0A090IK66-F1
#
_entry.id   AF-A0A090IK66-F1
#
_cell.length_a   1.000
_cell.length_b   1.000
_cell.length_c   1.000
_cell.angle_alpha   90.00
_cell.angle_beta   90.00
_cell.angle_gamma   90.00
#
_symmetry.space_group_name_H-M   'P 1'
#
loop_
_entity.id
_entity.type
_entity.pdbx_description
1 polymer ?
#
loop_
_entity_poly.entity_id
_entity_poly.type
_entity_poly.pdbx_seq_one_letter_code
_entity_poly.pdbx_strand_id
1 'polypeptide(L)'
;MPLLDSFTVDHTRMEAPAVRVAKTMQTPKGDTITVFDLRFTAPNKDILSEKGIHTLEHLYAGFMRNHLNGSSVEIIDISPMGCRTGFYMSLIGTPVEQTVAAAWIASMEDVLKVEAQNKIPELNEYQCGTYAMHSLEEAKAIATAILASGIRVNKNDELALPDSMLKELSVD
;
A
#
# COMPACT_ATOMS: atom_id res chain seq x y z
N MET A 1 -21.11 12.35 -6.34
CA MET A 1 -19.64 12.38 -6.09
C MET A 1 -18.97 11.75 -7.30
N PRO A 2 -17.85 12.28 -7.85
CA PRO A 2 -17.23 11.68 -9.03
C PRO A 2 -16.75 10.25 -8.72
N LEU A 3 -16.99 9.32 -9.64
CA LEU A 3 -16.42 7.97 -9.57
C LEU A 3 -14.90 8.09 -9.70
N LEU A 4 -14.15 7.66 -8.69
CA LEU A 4 -12.69 7.61 -8.77
C LEU A 4 -12.25 6.37 -9.55
N ASP A 5 -11.19 6.49 -10.35
CA ASP A 5 -10.62 5.39 -11.13
C ASP A 5 -10.28 4.16 -10.27
N SER A 6 -10.01 4.36 -8.97
CA SER A 6 -9.79 3.27 -8.02
C SER A 6 -11.01 2.38 -7.76
N PHE A 7 -12.22 2.84 -8.08
CA PHE A 7 -13.49 2.13 -7.84
C PHE A 7 -14.02 1.37 -9.06
N THR A 8 -13.30 1.38 -10.19
CA THR A 8 -13.73 0.68 -11.41
C THR A 8 -13.20 -0.75 -11.52
N VAL A 9 -12.55 -1.26 -10.46
CA VAL A 9 -12.00 -2.63 -10.40
C VAL A 9 -12.79 -3.53 -9.45
N ASP A 10 -12.93 -4.80 -9.86
CA ASP A 10 -13.66 -5.84 -9.16
C ASP A 10 -12.83 -6.43 -8.01
N HIS A 11 -13.17 -6.01 -6.79
CA HIS A 11 -12.51 -6.48 -5.57
C HIS A 11 -12.83 -7.94 -5.23
N THR A 12 -13.86 -8.55 -5.82
CA THR A 12 -14.19 -9.97 -5.60
C THR A 12 -13.19 -10.91 -6.29
N ARG A 13 -12.51 -10.42 -7.32
CA ARG A 13 -11.52 -11.13 -8.15
C ARG A 13 -10.08 -10.69 -7.87
N MET A 14 -9.89 -9.62 -7.12
CA MET A 14 -8.57 -9.06 -6.81
C MET A 14 -7.72 -10.03 -5.99
N GLU A 15 -6.53 -10.34 -6.50
CA GLU A 15 -5.57 -11.16 -5.78
C GLU A 15 -4.76 -10.34 -4.77
N ALA A 16 -4.29 -11.02 -3.72
CA ALA A 16 -3.38 -10.48 -2.72
C ALA A 16 -2.38 -11.57 -2.27
N PRO A 17 -1.17 -11.19 -1.81
CA PRO A 17 -0.61 -9.86 -1.89
C PRO A 17 -0.28 -9.43 -3.33
N ALA A 18 -0.53 -8.16 -3.68
CA ALA A 18 -0.29 -7.69 -5.05
C ALA A 18 -0.05 -6.18 -5.14
N VAL A 19 0.71 -5.77 -6.17
CA VAL A 19 0.87 -4.38 -6.60
C VAL A 19 -0.02 -4.10 -7.80
N ARG A 20 -0.64 -2.92 -7.84
CA ARG A 20 -1.41 -2.43 -8.98
C ARG A 20 -1.26 -0.91 -9.11
N VAL A 21 -1.20 -0.41 -10.33
CA VAL A 21 -1.37 1.04 -10.58
C VAL A 21 -2.82 1.41 -10.34
N ALA A 22 -3.10 2.07 -9.22
CA ALA A 22 -4.44 2.52 -8.86
C ALA A 22 -4.86 3.75 -9.67
N LYS A 23 -3.91 4.65 -9.93
CA LYS A 23 -4.14 5.89 -10.66
C LYS A 23 -2.84 6.43 -11.23
N THR A 24 -2.93 7.10 -12.38
CA THR A 24 -1.86 7.96 -12.91
C THR A 24 -2.41 9.36 -13.13
N MET A 25 -1.63 10.38 -12.81
CA MET A 25 -1.97 11.79 -13.01
C MET A 25 -0.77 12.54 -13.57
N GLN A 26 -1.02 13.66 -14.26
CA GLN A 26 0.04 14.59 -14.64
C GLN A 26 -0.10 15.92 -13.89
N THR A 27 1.04 16.49 -13.52
CA THR A 27 1.09 17.87 -13.02
C THR A 27 0.85 18.84 -14.20
N PRO A 28 0.49 20.12 -13.94
CA PRO A 28 0.34 21.11 -15.00
C PRO A 28 1.61 21.33 -15.86
N LYS A 29 2.77 20.89 -15.38
CA LYS A 29 4.07 21.00 -16.08
C LYS A 29 4.55 19.68 -16.70
N GLY A 30 3.76 18.61 -16.60
CA GLY A 30 4.03 17.34 -17.28
C GLY A 30 4.71 16.26 -16.44
N ASP A 31 5.00 16.49 -15.15
CA ASP A 31 5.50 15.42 -14.28
C ASP A 31 4.40 14.39 -14.04
N THR A 32 4.77 13.11 -13.97
CA THR A 32 3.80 12.04 -13.70
C THR A 32 3.77 11.68 -12.23
N ILE A 33 2.57 11.61 -11.67
CA ILE A 33 2.31 11.04 -10.34
C ILE A 33 1.62 9.70 -10.53
N THR A 34 2.14 8.67 -9.90
CA THR A 34 1.53 7.34 -9.87
C THR A 34 1.12 7.00 -8.44
N VAL A 35 -0.11 6.51 -8.29
CA VAL A 35 -0.63 5.95 -7.04
C VAL A 35 -0.71 4.44 -7.20
N PHE A 36 -0.02 3.72 -6.32
CA PHE A 36 -0.04 2.26 -6.25
C PHE A 36 -0.98 1.79 -5.16
N ASP A 37 -1.79 0.78 -5.48
CA ASP A 37 -2.50 -0.08 -4.54
C ASP A 37 -1.53 -1.20 -4.16
N LEU A 38 -1.07 -1.16 -2.91
CA LEU A 38 -0.24 -2.19 -2.30
C LEU A 38 -1.19 -3.05 -1.47
N ARG A 39 -1.73 -4.10 -2.08
CA ARG A 39 -2.79 -4.92 -1.50
C ARG A 39 -2.18 -6.02 -0.66
N PHE A 40 -2.33 -5.96 0.66
CA PHE A 40 -1.76 -6.93 1.60
C PHE A 40 -2.66 -8.14 1.77
N THR A 41 -3.97 -7.94 1.88
CA THR A 41 -4.95 -9.00 2.12
C THR A 41 -6.03 -9.04 1.04
N ALA A 42 -6.63 -10.21 0.84
CA ALA A 42 -7.70 -10.39 -0.13
C ALA A 42 -8.95 -9.61 0.33
N PRO A 43 -9.54 -8.75 -0.53
CA PRO A 43 -10.68 -7.94 -0.14
C PRO A 43 -11.86 -8.77 0.38
N ASN A 44 -12.49 -8.31 1.47
CA ASN A 44 -13.64 -8.94 2.13
C ASN A 44 -13.39 -10.37 2.65
N LYS A 45 -12.13 -10.82 2.72
CA LYS A 45 -11.77 -12.15 3.24
C LYS A 45 -10.83 -12.08 4.44
N ASP A 46 -9.99 -11.06 4.49
CA ASP A 46 -9.00 -10.89 5.54
C ASP A 46 -8.68 -9.40 5.77
N ILE A 47 -8.18 -9.06 6.96
CA ILE A 47 -7.99 -7.69 7.41
C ILE A 47 -6.77 -7.58 8.32
N LEU A 48 -5.97 -6.53 8.12
CA LEU A 48 -4.82 -6.24 8.99
C LEU A 48 -5.31 -5.69 10.33
N SER A 49 -4.67 -6.10 11.43
CA SER A 49 -4.93 -5.56 12.76
C SER A 49 -4.56 -4.08 12.82
N GLU A 50 -5.27 -3.29 13.63
CA GLU A 50 -5.02 -1.84 13.77
C GLU A 50 -3.63 -1.51 14.32
N LYS A 51 -3.15 -2.27 15.30
CA LYS A 51 -1.84 -2.03 15.91
C LYS A 51 -0.71 -2.46 14.96
N GLY A 52 -0.89 -3.58 14.27
CA GLY A 52 0.04 -4.08 13.26
C GLY A 52 0.18 -3.13 12.08
N ILE A 53 -0.94 -2.70 11.47
CA ILE A 53 -0.92 -1.80 10.31
C ILE A 53 -0.35 -0.42 10.66
N HIS A 54 -0.68 0.14 11.82
CA HIS A 54 -0.16 1.43 12.27
C HIS A 54 1.33 1.37 12.62
N THR A 55 1.79 0.28 13.24
CA THR A 55 3.23 0.06 13.45
C THR A 55 3.96 -0.12 12.13
N LEU A 56 3.34 -0.81 11.18
CA LEU A 56 3.89 -0.98 9.86
C LEU A 56 3.98 0.35 9.12
N GLU A 57 2.99 1.25 9.22
CA GLU A 57 3.03 2.60 8.63
C GLU A 57 4.31 3.37 9.00
N HIS A 58 4.65 3.42 10.29
CA HIS A 58 5.87 4.09 10.80
C HIS A 58 7.18 3.51 10.24
N LEU A 59 7.23 2.20 10.00
CA LEU A 59 8.43 1.52 9.50
C LEU A 59 8.50 1.54 7.97
N TYR A 60 7.39 1.20 7.35
CA TYR A 60 7.26 0.89 5.93
C TYR A 60 7.48 2.12 5.07
N ALA A 61 7.03 3.29 5.52
CA ALA A 61 7.28 4.57 4.87
C ALA A 61 8.78 4.88 4.74
N GLY A 62 9.58 4.58 5.77
CA GLY A 62 11.03 4.78 5.75
C GLY A 62 11.74 3.75 4.87
N PHE A 63 11.43 2.46 5.06
CA PHE A 63 12.09 1.39 4.31
C PHE A 63 11.77 1.44 2.81
N MET A 64 10.54 1.73 2.41
CA MET A 64 10.20 1.89 0.99
C MET A 64 10.99 3.01 0.33
N ARG A 65 11.23 4.13 1.05
CA ARG A 65 12.07 5.22 0.53
C ARG A 65 13.52 4.77 0.32
N ASN A 66 14.07 3.94 1.20
CA ASN A 66 15.42 3.40 1.03
C ASN A 66 15.55 2.50 -0.22
N HIS A 67 14.49 1.77 -0.57
CA HIS A 67 14.54 0.77 -1.64
C HIS A 67 13.96 1.23 -2.98
N LEU A 68 13.14 2.30 -3.00
CA LEU A 68 12.43 2.75 -4.20
C LEU A 68 12.76 4.17 -4.63
N ASN A 69 13.17 5.07 -3.73
CA ASN A 69 13.56 6.42 -4.14
C ASN A 69 14.84 6.37 -4.98
N GLY A 70 14.93 7.28 -5.94
CA GLY A 70 16.09 7.40 -6.83
C GLY A 70 15.98 8.61 -7.74
N SER A 71 16.78 8.65 -8.81
CA SER A 71 16.83 9.80 -9.72
C SER A 71 15.53 10.06 -10.50
N SER A 72 14.64 9.06 -10.59
CA SER A 72 13.40 9.12 -11.38
C SER A 72 12.16 8.74 -10.58
N VAL A 73 12.31 8.49 -9.28
CA VAL A 73 11.21 8.08 -8.39
C VAL A 73 11.38 8.78 -7.05
N GLU A 74 10.32 9.45 -6.60
CA GLU A 74 10.28 10.08 -5.29
C GLU A 74 8.91 9.82 -4.63
N ILE A 75 8.91 9.05 -3.54
CA ILE A 75 7.70 8.76 -2.77
C ILE A 75 7.20 10.03 -2.07
N ILE A 76 5.94 10.36 -2.34
CA ILE A 76 5.21 11.43 -1.67
C ILE A 76 4.70 10.91 -0.33
N ASP A 77 3.91 9.84 -0.35
CA ASP A 77 3.23 9.32 0.84
C ASP A 77 2.93 7.81 0.73
N ILE A 78 2.88 7.12 1.88
CA ILE A 78 2.39 5.75 2.03
C ILE A 78 1.43 5.71 3.21
N SER A 79 0.13 5.57 2.93
CA SER A 79 -0.92 5.63 3.94
C SER A 79 -1.78 4.36 3.97
N PRO A 80 -2.22 3.90 5.15
CA PRO A 80 -3.08 2.73 5.27
C PRO A 80 -4.45 3.00 4.63
N MET A 81 -4.99 1.98 3.97
CA MET A 81 -6.37 2.04 3.49
C MET A 81 -7.33 1.93 4.68
N GLY A 82 -8.44 2.68 4.66
CA GLY A 82 -9.45 2.62 5.73
C GLY A 82 -10.09 1.24 5.91
N CYS A 83 -10.14 0.41 4.86
CA CYS A 83 -10.60 -0.97 4.93
C CYS A 83 -9.55 -1.94 5.55
N ARG A 84 -8.35 -1.46 5.87
CA ARG A 84 -7.21 -2.20 6.44
C ARG A 84 -6.81 -3.46 5.65
N THR A 85 -6.94 -3.42 4.32
CA THR A 85 -6.50 -4.52 3.44
C THR A 85 -5.20 -4.22 2.70
N GLY A 86 -4.64 -3.02 2.88
CA GLY A 86 -3.42 -2.60 2.20
C GLY A 86 -3.09 -1.14 2.46
N PHE A 87 -2.20 -0.61 1.62
CA PHE A 87 -1.74 0.77 1.63
C PHE A 87 -1.89 1.38 0.24
N TYR A 88 -2.12 2.69 0.19
CA TYR A 88 -1.85 3.46 -1.01
C TYR A 88 -0.47 4.10 -0.90
N MET A 89 0.31 4.00 -1.97
CA MET A 89 1.58 4.74 -2.11
C MET A 89 1.48 5.69 -3.28
N SER A 90 1.66 6.98 -3.02
CA SER A 90 1.78 8.00 -4.07
C SER A 90 3.24 8.38 -4.28
N LEU A 91 3.65 8.54 -5.53
CA LEU A 91 5.01 8.92 -5.89
C LEU A 91 5.05 9.76 -7.17
N ILE A 92 6.13 10.53 -7.33
CA ILE A 92 6.54 11.12 -8.59
C ILE A 92 7.32 10.07 -9.37
N GLY A 93 7.02 9.89 -10.66
CA GLY A 93 7.63 8.90 -11.53
C GLY A 93 6.69 7.77 -11.94
N THR A 94 7.20 6.86 -12.78
CA THR A 94 6.43 5.73 -13.33
C THR A 94 7.20 4.41 -13.22
N PRO A 95 7.61 3.98 -12.02
CA PRO A 95 8.24 2.67 -11.86
C PRO A 95 7.26 1.56 -12.27
N VAL A 96 7.78 0.50 -12.88
CA VAL A 96 6.96 -0.69 -13.17
C VAL A 96 6.60 -1.41 -11.87
N GLU A 97 5.46 -2.11 -11.85
CA GLU A 97 4.91 -2.73 -10.65
C GLU A 97 5.89 -3.74 -10.02
N GLN A 98 6.70 -4.42 -10.84
CA GLN A 98 7.71 -5.37 -10.37
C GLN A 98 8.82 -4.69 -9.54
N THR A 99 9.22 -3.48 -9.91
CA THR A 99 10.21 -2.70 -9.13
C THR A 99 9.62 -2.32 -7.77
N VAL A 100 8.34 -1.90 -7.76
CA VAL A 100 7.61 -1.58 -6.53
C VAL A 100 7.47 -2.82 -5.64
N ALA A 101 7.13 -3.98 -6.22
CA ALA A 101 7.02 -5.25 -5.50
C ALA A 101 8.38 -5.68 -4.89
N ALA A 102 9.48 -5.51 -5.61
CA ALA A 102 10.82 -5.81 -5.09
C ALA A 102 11.19 -4.90 -3.91
N ALA A 103 10.93 -3.59 -4.02
CA ALA A 103 11.15 -2.66 -2.91
C ALA A 103 10.26 -2.96 -1.70
N TRP A 104 9.03 -3.41 -1.94
CA TRP A 104 8.12 -3.86 -0.87
C TRP A 104 8.67 -5.10 -0.18
N ILE A 105 9.13 -6.13 -0.90
CA ILE A 105 9.77 -7.32 -0.31
C ILE A 105 10.95 -6.91 0.58
N ALA A 106 11.89 -6.11 0.06
CA ALA A 106 13.04 -5.65 0.82
C ALA A 106 12.64 -4.86 2.08
N SER A 107 11.58 -4.06 1.99
CA SER A 107 11.04 -3.34 3.14
C SER A 107 10.45 -4.28 4.21
N MET A 108 9.79 -5.37 3.80
CA MET A 108 9.29 -6.38 4.75
C MET A 108 10.45 -7.11 5.44
N GLU A 109 11.54 -7.40 4.73
CA GLU A 109 12.76 -7.97 5.34
C GLU A 109 13.35 -7.02 6.38
N ASP A 110 13.36 -5.70 6.12
CA ASP A 110 13.83 -4.72 7.08
C ASP A 110 12.93 -4.59 8.31
N VAL A 111 11.61 -4.70 8.16
CA VAL A 111 10.67 -4.77 9.30
C VAL A 111 11.03 -5.94 10.22
N LEU A 112 11.40 -7.10 9.67
CA LEU A 112 11.79 -8.26 10.49
C LEU A 112 13.07 -8.02 11.31
N LYS A 113 13.97 -7.15 10.82
CA LYS A 113 15.23 -6.80 11.49
C LYS A 113 15.06 -5.80 12.64
N VAL A 114 13.91 -5.14 12.78
CA VAL A 114 13.66 -4.20 13.89
C VAL A 114 13.62 -4.95 15.22
N GLU A 115 14.59 -4.72 16.09
CA GLU A 115 14.79 -5.55 17.28
C GLU A 115 13.72 -5.35 18.36
N ALA A 116 13.24 -4.12 18.54
CA ALA A 116 12.35 -3.75 19.64
C ALA A 116 11.49 -2.54 19.29
N GLN A 117 10.35 -2.41 19.99
CA GLN A 117 9.36 -1.35 19.74
C GLN A 117 9.94 0.07 19.94
N ASN A 118 10.92 0.23 20.82
CA ASN A 118 11.61 1.52 21.03
C ASN A 118 12.59 1.91 19.91
N LYS A 119 12.74 1.07 18.87
CA LYS A 119 13.49 1.38 17.64
C LYS A 119 12.58 1.87 16.51
N ILE A 120 11.26 1.90 16.73
CA ILE A 120 10.32 2.41 15.74
C ILE A 120 10.42 3.95 15.73
N PRO A 121 10.67 4.57 14.57
CA PRO A 121 10.69 6.03 14.46
C PRO A 121 9.37 6.64 14.93
N GLU A 122 9.44 7.77 15.63
CA GLU A 122 8.26 8.61 15.94
C GLU A 122 7.22 7.95 16.87
N LEU A 123 7.51 6.77 17.43
CA LEU A 123 6.64 6.09 18.40
C LEU A 123 6.82 6.72 19.79
N ASN A 124 6.21 7.89 19.99
CA ASN A 124 6.13 8.59 21.27
C ASN A 124 4.93 9.56 21.29
N GLU A 125 4.59 10.08 22.46
CA GLU A 125 3.41 10.93 22.68
C GLU A 125 3.44 12.26 21.90
N TYR A 126 4.60 12.72 21.45
CA TYR A 126 4.76 14.00 20.77
C TYR A 126 4.63 13.89 19.25
N GLN A 127 4.91 12.71 18.70
CA GLN A 127 5.05 12.50 17.24
C GLN A 127 4.02 11.53 16.68
N CYS A 128 3.36 10.71 17.51
CA CYS A 128 2.33 9.80 17.09
C CYS A 128 0.97 10.17 17.70
N GLY A 129 -0.03 10.38 16.85
CA GLY A 129 -1.39 10.77 17.28
C GLY A 129 -2.09 9.74 18.16
N THR A 130 -1.65 8.47 18.14
CA THR A 130 -2.13 7.42 19.06
C THR A 130 -1.01 6.44 19.38
N TYR A 131 0.04 6.94 20.05
CA TYR A 131 1.28 6.19 20.34
C TYR A 131 1.12 4.89 21.14
N ALA A 132 -0.03 4.67 21.78
CA ALA A 132 -0.34 3.42 22.49
C ALA A 132 -0.88 2.30 21.56
N MET A 133 -1.29 2.62 20.33
CA MET A 133 -1.87 1.68 19.37
C MET A 133 -0.78 1.07 18.47
N HIS A 134 0.22 0.43 19.08
CA HIS A 134 1.33 -0.21 18.36
C HIS A 134 1.54 -1.66 18.80
N SER A 135 2.07 -2.46 17.88
CA SER A 135 2.46 -3.85 18.07
C SER A 135 3.50 -4.23 17.01
N LEU A 136 4.78 -4.23 17.41
CA LEU A 136 5.87 -4.69 16.54
C LEU A 136 5.72 -6.17 16.18
N GLU A 137 5.20 -6.99 17.09
CA GLU A 137 4.93 -8.41 16.84
C GLU A 137 3.95 -8.59 15.68
N GLU A 138 2.82 -7.88 15.72
CA GLU A 138 1.81 -7.92 14.65
C GLU A 138 2.38 -7.39 13.32
N ALA A 139 3.16 -6.30 13.34
CA ALA A 139 3.80 -5.79 12.13
C ALA A 139 4.77 -6.81 11.51
N LYS A 140 5.54 -7.54 12.34
CA LYS A 140 6.41 -8.63 11.87
C LYS A 140 5.63 -9.83 11.36
N ALA A 141 4.49 -10.16 11.97
CA ALA A 141 3.60 -11.21 11.47
C ALA A 141 3.07 -10.85 10.07
N ILE A 142 2.65 -9.59 9.87
CA ILE A 142 2.24 -9.08 8.55
C ILE A 142 3.40 -9.21 7.55
N ALA A 143 4.59 -8.70 7.88
CA ALA A 143 5.75 -8.77 7.00
C ALA A 143 6.12 -10.23 6.63
N THR A 144 6.07 -11.14 7.60
CA THR A 144 6.33 -12.58 7.39
C THR A 144 5.31 -13.19 6.43
N ALA A 145 4.02 -12.87 6.59
CA ALA A 145 2.96 -13.37 5.71
C ALA A 145 3.12 -12.89 4.27
N ILE A 146 3.54 -11.63 4.07
CA ILE A 146 3.83 -11.08 2.74
C ILE A 146 5.01 -11.83 2.09
N LEU A 147 6.12 -11.98 2.81
CA LEU A 147 7.30 -12.68 2.30
C LEU A 147 7.01 -14.15 1.94
N ALA A 148 6.23 -14.84 2.78
CA ALA A 148 5.85 -16.23 2.54
C ALA A 148 4.92 -16.39 1.33
N SER A 149 4.03 -15.42 1.09
CA SER A 149 3.05 -15.47 -0.01
C SER A 149 3.62 -15.02 -1.35
N GLY A 150 4.64 -14.15 -1.31
CA GLY A 150 5.10 -13.41 -2.47
C GLY A 150 4.12 -12.32 -2.90
N ILE A 151 4.53 -11.52 -3.88
CA ILE A 151 3.76 -10.36 -4.37
C ILE A 151 3.48 -10.54 -5.86
N ARG A 152 2.21 -10.52 -6.22
CA ARG A 152 1.74 -10.55 -7.61
C ARG A 152 1.60 -9.15 -8.20
N VAL A 153 1.33 -9.08 -9.50
CA VAL A 153 0.95 -7.83 -10.18
C VAL A 153 -0.47 -7.99 -10.68
N ASN A 154 -1.39 -7.19 -10.15
CA ASN A 154 -2.76 -7.12 -10.63
C ASN A 154 -2.84 -6.13 -11.81
N LYS A 155 -3.58 -6.48 -12.85
CA LYS A 155 -3.81 -5.61 -14.02
C LYS A 155 -5.22 -5.04 -14.02
N ASN A 156 -5.34 -3.74 -14.28
CA ASN A 156 -6.63 -3.05 -14.27
C ASN A 156 -7.59 -3.64 -15.31
N ASP A 157 -7.11 -3.94 -16.52
CA ASP A 157 -7.96 -4.48 -17.60
C ASP A 157 -8.56 -5.85 -17.24
N GLU A 158 -7.84 -6.67 -16.47
CA GLU A 158 -8.32 -7.98 -16.03
C GLU A 158 -9.36 -7.85 -14.91
N LEU A 159 -9.23 -6.82 -14.07
CA LEU A 159 -10.12 -6.56 -12.94
C LEU A 159 -11.24 -5.57 -13.27
N ALA A 160 -11.29 -4.99 -14.47
CA ALA A 160 -12.25 -3.95 -14.81
C ALA A 160 -13.70 -4.45 -14.62
N LEU A 161 -14.50 -3.66 -13.92
CA LEU A 161 -15.95 -3.85 -13.85
C LEU A 161 -16.59 -3.45 -15.18
N PRO A 162 -17.55 -4.24 -15.70
CA PRO A 162 -18.28 -3.84 -16.90
C PRO A 162 -19.03 -2.52 -16.70
N ASP A 163 -19.09 -1.68 -17.74
CA ASP A 163 -19.81 -0.40 -17.70
C ASP A 163 -21.28 -0.53 -17.27
N SER A 164 -21.93 -1.64 -17.65
CA SER A 164 -23.31 -1.93 -17.23
C SER A 164 -23.41 -2.07 -15.70
N MET A 165 -22.45 -2.78 -15.10
CA MET A 165 -22.38 -2.96 -13.65
C MET A 165 -22.04 -1.64 -12.94
N LEU A 166 -21.14 -0.82 -13.51
CA LEU A 166 -20.83 0.50 -12.94
C LEU A 166 -22.04 1.44 -12.93
N LYS A 167 -22.89 1.38 -13.96
CA LYS A 167 -24.16 2.14 -14.01
C LYS A 167 -25.20 1.63 -13.02
N GLU A 168 -25.26 0.33 -12.79
CA GLU A 168 -26.15 -0.25 -11.79
C GLU A 168 -25.72 0.10 -10.35
N LEU A 169 -24.41 0.21 -10.12
CA LEU A 169 -23.83 0.52 -8.81
C LEU A 169 -23.72 2.02 -8.51
N SER A 170 -23.93 2.90 -9.49
CA SER A 170 -23.85 4.34 -9.27
C SER A 170 -24.99 4.81 -8.37
N VAL A 171 -24.64 5.62 -7.37
CA VAL A 171 -25.61 6.28 -6.48
C VAL A 171 -25.70 7.74 -6.89
N ASP A 172 -26.92 8.19 -7.22
CA ASP A 172 -27.24 9.59 -7.55
C ASP A 172 -27.07 10.53 -6.35
#